data_AF-A0A016VK80-F1
#
_entry.id   AF-A0A016VK80-F1
#
_cell.length_a   1.000
_cell.length_b   1.000
_cell.length_c   1.000
_cell.angle_alpha   90.00
_cell.angle_beta   90.00
_cell.angle_gamma   90.00
#
_symmetry.space_group_name_H-M   'P 1'
#
loop_
_entity.id
_entity.type
_entity.pdbx_description
1 polymer ?
#
loop_
_entity_poly.entity_id
_entity_poly.type
_entity_poly.pdbx_seq_one_letter_code
_entity_poly.pdbx_strand_id
1 'polypeptide(L)'
;MISGAIYLISCKECGAKYIEETGRPLCIRIKEHLDGKNKQRSSTALGGHRLRHHDGVDFDVEITILAREIQTPARKALEAFLIRAKNPEMNRKEECLSITQELNSYLRQLFRCQLGTFLPKRQPRQHRRPPSPTLAAAVAGDGDAGCYNPRGV
;
A
#
# COMPACT_ATOMS: atom_id res chain seq x y z
N MET A 1 10.04 -1.25 32.24
CA MET A 1 9.93 -0.18 31.22
C MET A 1 9.72 -0.82 29.85
N ILE A 2 8.95 -0.19 28.96
CA ILE A 2 8.69 -0.70 27.60
C ILE A 2 9.74 -0.10 26.66
N SER A 3 10.50 -0.92 25.94
CA SER A 3 11.44 -0.51 24.89
C SER A 3 11.26 -1.41 23.67
N GLY A 4 11.79 -0.98 22.51
CA GLY A 4 11.66 -1.72 21.25
C GLY A 4 10.20 -1.84 20.84
N ALA A 5 9.49 -0.72 20.72
CA ALA A 5 8.05 -0.71 20.45
C ALA A 5 7.73 0.13 19.22
N ILE A 6 6.70 -0.28 18.49
CA ILE A 6 6.02 0.55 17.50
C ILE A 6 4.71 0.98 18.13
N TYR A 7 4.42 2.27 18.10
CA TYR A 7 3.25 2.83 18.76
C TYR A 7 2.54 3.84 17.86
N LEU A 8 1.28 4.06 18.20
CA LEU A 8 0.36 4.99 17.56
C LEU A 8 -0.02 6.06 18.58
N ILE A 9 0.09 7.32 18.21
CA ILE A 9 -0.51 8.45 18.91
C ILE A 9 -1.74 8.89 18.10
N SER A 10 -2.87 9.01 18.76
CA SER A 10 -4.12 9.52 18.16
C SER A 10 -4.51 10.83 18.83
N CYS A 11 -4.86 11.85 18.04
CA CYS A 11 -5.50 13.06 18.54
C CYS A 11 -6.95 12.74 18.90
N LYS A 12 -7.39 13.03 20.14
CA LYS A 12 -8.76 12.76 20.57
C LYS A 12 -9.79 13.72 19.97
N GLU A 13 -9.36 14.90 19.54
CA GLU A 13 -10.25 15.94 18.99
C GLU A 13 -10.58 15.69 17.51
N CYS A 14 -9.58 15.37 16.68
CA CYS A 14 -9.78 15.21 15.23
C CYS A 14 -9.55 13.77 14.72
N GLY A 15 -9.10 12.85 15.57
CA GLY A 15 -8.83 11.46 15.18
C GLY A 15 -7.56 11.25 14.34
N ALA A 16 -6.80 12.31 14.07
CA ALA A 16 -5.55 12.23 13.32
C ALA A 16 -4.55 11.32 14.02
N LYS A 17 -3.77 10.58 13.22
CA LYS A 17 -2.88 9.52 13.69
C LYS A 17 -1.42 9.83 13.42
N TYR A 18 -0.54 9.37 14.30
CA TYR A 18 0.92 9.41 14.18
C TYR A 18 1.51 8.06 14.60
N ILE A 19 2.32 7.44 13.74
CA ILE A 19 2.98 6.16 14.00
C ILE A 19 4.49 6.39 14.04
N GLU A 20 5.15 5.79 15.03
CA GLU A 20 6.61 5.82 15.15
C GLU A 20 7.13 4.55 15.83
N GLU A 21 8.39 4.19 15.56
CA GLU A 21 9.15 3.25 16.38
C GLU A 21 9.99 3.93 17.47
N THR A 22 10.29 3.18 18.53
CA THR A 22 11.35 3.58 19.45
C THR A 22 12.13 2.39 20.00
N GLY A 23 13.46 2.49 19.94
CA GLY A 23 14.37 1.67 20.72
C GLY A 23 14.53 2.16 22.17
N ARG A 24 14.23 3.44 22.44
CA ARG A 24 14.33 4.04 23.79
C ARG A 24 13.14 3.61 24.65
N PRO A 25 13.19 3.80 25.98
CA PRO A 25 12.02 3.60 26.82
C PRO A 25 10.85 4.47 26.35
N LEU A 26 9.70 3.84 26.09
CA LEU A 26 8.51 4.47 25.52
C LEU A 26 8.04 5.68 26.33
N CYS A 27 8.08 5.59 27.66
CA CYS A 27 7.71 6.72 28.53
C CYS A 27 8.55 7.98 28.29
N ILE A 28 9.85 7.82 27.99
CA ILE A 28 10.74 8.93 27.69
C ILE A 28 10.38 9.55 26.33
N ARG A 29 10.14 8.71 25.32
CA ARG A 29 9.76 9.17 23.98
C ARG A 29 8.41 9.91 24.00
N ILE A 30 7.44 9.40 24.75
CA ILE A 30 6.14 10.06 24.95
C ILE A 30 6.32 11.44 25.60
N LYS A 31 7.15 11.54 26.64
CA LYS A 31 7.42 12.82 27.31
C LYS A 31 8.01 13.85 26.34
N GLU A 32 8.95 13.45 25.50
CA GLU A 32 9.54 14.33 24.48
C GLU A 32 8.50 14.84 23.48
N HIS A 33 7.57 13.98 23.06
CA HIS A 33 6.47 14.35 22.18
C HIS A 33 5.50 15.34 22.84
N LEU A 34 5.15 15.12 24.11
CA LEU A 34 4.31 16.03 24.88
C LEU A 34 5.01 17.38 25.11
N ASP A 35 6.31 17.39 25.41
CA ASP A 35 7.08 18.63 25.52
C ASP A 35 7.12 19.40 24.19
N GLY A 36 7.23 18.69 23.06
CA GLY A 36 7.14 19.27 21.71
C GLY A 36 5.77 19.87 21.42
N LYS A 37 4.68 19.18 21.80
CA LYS A 37 3.28 19.66 21.72
C LYS A 37 3.08 20.92 22.55
N ASN A 38 3.54 20.91 23.79
CA ASN A 38 3.36 22.02 24.75
C ASN A 38 4.10 23.27 24.29
N LYS A 39 5.32 23.10 23.75
CA LYS A 39 6.14 24.18 23.19
C LYS A 39 5.73 24.57 21.76
N GLN A 40 4.68 23.96 21.21
CA GLN A 40 4.16 24.23 19.87
C GLN A 40 5.25 24.18 18.78
N ARG A 41 6.19 23.23 18.89
CA ARG A 41 7.30 23.11 17.95
C ARG A 41 6.78 22.57 16.62
N SER A 42 6.70 23.41 15.59
CA SER A 42 6.21 23.04 14.26
C SER A 42 7.02 21.93 13.57
N SER A 43 8.28 21.74 13.98
CA SER A 43 9.15 20.65 13.52
C SER A 43 8.75 19.27 14.06
N THR A 44 8.04 19.21 15.19
CA THR A 44 7.57 17.95 15.77
C THR A 44 6.19 17.59 15.23
N ALA A 45 5.86 16.30 15.15
CA ALA A 45 4.57 15.83 14.65
C ALA A 45 3.39 16.46 15.42
N LEU A 46 3.41 16.36 16.76
CA LEU A 46 2.33 16.87 17.61
C LEU A 46 2.30 18.41 17.66
N GLY A 47 3.45 19.08 17.77
CA GLY A 47 3.50 20.54 17.79
C GLY A 47 3.07 21.16 16.46
N GLY A 48 3.51 20.59 15.33
CA GLY A 48 3.06 21.00 14.00
C GLY A 48 1.59 20.64 13.73
N HIS A 49 1.08 19.55 14.30
CA HIS A 49 -0.34 19.22 14.24
C HIS A 49 -1.19 20.24 15.01
N ARG A 50 -0.78 20.56 16.25
CA ARG A 50 -1.42 21.59 17.09
C ARG A 50 -1.58 22.92 16.38
N LEU A 51 -0.51 23.39 15.72
CA LEU A 51 -0.51 24.67 15.03
C LEU A 51 -1.35 24.67 13.75
N ARG A 52 -1.40 23.56 13.02
CA ARG A 52 -2.04 23.51 11.69
C ARG A 52 -3.50 23.06 11.71
N HIS A 53 -3.91 22.31 12.72
CA HIS A 53 -5.25 21.70 12.80
C HIS A 53 -6.05 22.15 14.00
N HIS A 54 -5.41 22.77 15.00
CA HIS A 54 -6.06 23.23 16.22
C HIS A 54 -5.76 24.70 16.54
N ASP A 55 -5.20 25.47 15.60
CA ASP A 55 -4.88 26.90 15.77
C ASP A 55 -4.11 27.22 17.06
N GLY A 56 -3.25 26.29 17.51
CA GLY A 56 -2.48 26.43 18.76
C GLY A 56 -3.26 26.07 20.03
N VAL A 57 -4.54 25.72 19.96
CA VAL A 57 -5.32 25.17 21.09
C VAL A 57 -4.76 23.80 21.47
N ASP A 58 -4.72 23.52 22.78
CA ASP A 58 -4.22 22.24 23.25
C ASP A 58 -5.21 21.10 23.01
N PHE A 59 -4.71 19.87 22.89
CA PHE A 59 -5.54 18.68 22.63
C PHE A 59 -5.02 17.46 23.39
N ASP A 60 -5.93 16.54 23.69
CA ASP A 60 -5.61 15.26 24.31
C ASP A 60 -5.13 14.22 23.30
N VAL A 61 -4.21 13.36 23.75
CA VAL A 61 -3.68 12.26 22.97
C VAL A 61 -3.98 10.91 23.59
N GLU A 62 -4.21 9.92 22.75
CA GLU A 62 -4.27 8.52 23.13
C GLU A 62 -3.07 7.78 22.55
N ILE A 63 -2.50 6.85 23.32
CA ILE A 63 -1.30 6.11 22.92
C ILE A 63 -1.62 4.62 22.91
N THR A 64 -1.41 3.98 21.77
CA THR A 64 -1.62 2.55 21.57
C THR A 64 -0.32 1.89 21.13
N ILE A 65 0.09 0.83 21.83
CA ILE A 65 1.22 0.00 21.40
C ILE A 65 0.72 -0.92 20.28
N LEU A 66 1.31 -0.82 19.10
CA LEU A 66 0.93 -1.64 17.94
C LEU A 66 1.67 -2.97 17.94
N ALA A 67 2.97 -2.94 18.25
CA ALA A 67 3.82 -4.12 18.31
C ALA A 67 5.08 -3.86 19.13
N ARG A 68 5.76 -4.94 19.52
CA ARG A 68 7.10 -4.91 20.10
C ARG A 68 8.04 -5.72 19.26
N GLU A 69 9.21 -5.17 19.02
CA GLU A 69 10.29 -5.81 18.29
C GLU A 69 11.62 -5.25 18.80
N ILE A 70 12.52 -6.13 19.23
CA ILE A 70 13.81 -5.75 19.81
C ILE A 70 14.82 -5.44 18.71
N GLN A 71 14.76 -6.18 17.60
CA GLN A 71 15.65 -5.99 16.48
C GLN A 71 15.33 -4.69 15.75
N THR A 72 16.27 -3.74 15.79
CA THR A 72 16.08 -2.42 15.16
C THR A 72 15.70 -2.51 13.67
N PRO A 73 16.33 -3.36 12.83
CA PRO A 73 15.94 -3.47 11.42
C PRO A 73 14.49 -3.94 11.24
N ALA A 74 14.06 -4.97 11.97
CA ALA A 74 12.70 -5.51 11.89
C ALA A 74 11.66 -4.50 12.42
N ARG A 75 11.98 -3.81 13.52
CA ARG A 75 11.12 -2.77 14.10
C ARG A 75 10.88 -1.61 13.13
N LYS A 76 11.95 -1.14 12.50
CA LYS A 76 11.92 -0.09 11.48
C LYS A 76 11.16 -0.52 10.21
N ALA A 77 11.33 -1.77 9.79
CA ALA A 77 10.54 -2.33 8.69
C ALA A 77 9.04 -2.39 9.02
N LEU A 78 8.69 -2.77 10.25
CA LEU A 78 7.30 -2.85 10.70
C LEU A 78 6.66 -1.46 10.84
N GLU A 79 7.39 -0.46 11.33
CA GLU A 79 6.97 0.95 11.32
C GLU A 79 6.65 1.41 9.89
N ALA A 80 7.58 1.22 8.96
CA ALA A 80 7.39 1.59 7.56
C ALA A 80 6.16 0.88 6.94
N PHE A 81 5.98 -0.41 7.24
CA PHE A 81 4.80 -1.17 6.82
C PHE A 81 3.51 -0.57 7.40
N LEU A 82 3.49 -0.25 8.70
CA LEU A 82 2.31 0.28 9.39
C LEU A 82 1.96 1.70 8.92
N ILE A 83 2.95 2.56 8.69
CA ILE A 83 2.74 3.89 8.11
C ILE A 83 2.15 3.74 6.70
N ARG A 84 2.69 2.84 5.87
CA ARG A 84 2.15 2.60 4.53
C ARG A 84 0.73 2.04 4.55
N ALA A 85 0.45 1.10 5.45
CA ALA A 85 -0.83 0.42 5.56
C ALA A 85 -1.93 1.33 6.14
N LYS A 86 -1.61 2.12 7.17
CA LYS A 86 -2.57 2.96 7.90
C LYS A 86 -2.65 4.39 7.36
N ASN A 87 -1.65 4.83 6.60
CA ASN A 87 -1.55 6.18 6.04
C ASN A 87 -1.89 7.30 7.06
N PRO A 88 -1.19 7.35 8.21
CA PRO A 88 -1.47 8.30 9.29
C PRO A 88 -1.27 9.76 8.85
N GLU A 89 -2.17 10.65 9.26
CA GLU A 89 -2.25 12.04 8.79
C GLU A 89 -1.16 12.95 9.36
N MET A 90 -0.66 12.66 10.58
CA MET A 90 0.37 13.48 11.23
C MET A 90 1.79 13.13 10.79
N ASN A 91 2.04 11.93 10.26
CA ASN A 91 3.36 11.57 9.73
C ASN A 91 3.64 12.32 8.43
N ARG A 92 4.87 12.84 8.33
CA ARG A 92 5.30 13.47 7.07
C ARG A 92 5.66 12.39 6.05
N LYS A 93 5.46 12.69 4.76
CA LYS A 93 5.76 11.71 3.68
C LYS A 93 7.24 11.38 3.63
N GLU A 94 8.10 12.30 4.06
CA GLU A 94 9.55 12.17 4.09
C GLU A 94 10.05 11.28 5.24
N GLU A 95 9.28 11.16 6.33
CA GLU A 95 9.60 10.28 7.47
C GLU A 95 9.47 8.79 7.12
N CYS A 96 8.80 8.47 6.02
CA CYS A 96 8.53 7.11 5.57
C CYS A 96 9.72 6.44 4.82
N LEU A 97 10.76 7.20 4.44
CA LEU A 97 11.57 6.89 3.25
C LEU A 97 12.90 6.14 3.45
N SER A 98 13.43 5.98 4.66
CA SER A 98 14.77 5.36 4.81
C SER A 98 14.76 3.83 4.67
N ILE A 99 13.71 3.14 5.12
CA ILE A 99 13.61 1.67 5.02
C ILE A 99 12.80 1.22 3.80
N THR A 100 11.91 2.08 3.30
CA THR A 100 11.03 1.73 2.17
C THR A 100 11.76 1.61 0.85
N GLN A 101 12.98 2.14 0.64
CA GLN A 101 13.64 1.96 -0.68
C GLN A 101 14.17 0.54 -0.87
N GLU A 102 14.91 0.00 0.11
CA GLU A 102 15.44 -1.37 0.05
C GLU A 102 14.35 -2.43 0.26
N LEU A 103 13.39 -2.14 1.16
CA LEU A 103 12.28 -3.06 1.42
C LEU A 103 11.06 -2.80 0.53
N ASN A 104 11.09 -1.83 -0.39
CA ASN A 104 9.91 -1.49 -1.22
C ASN A 104 9.43 -2.69 -2.02
N SER A 105 10.36 -3.45 -2.58
CA SER A 105 10.07 -4.63 -3.38
C SER A 105 9.29 -5.67 -2.57
N TYR A 106 9.74 -5.95 -1.35
CA TYR A 106 9.08 -6.87 -0.42
C TYR A 106 7.75 -6.32 0.10
N LEU A 107 7.70 -5.05 0.51
CA LEU A 107 6.48 -4.40 0.97
C LEU A 107 5.41 -4.39 -0.13
N ARG A 108 5.76 -4.04 -1.38
CA ARG A 108 4.85 -4.08 -2.54
C ARG A 108 4.29 -5.47 -2.81
N GLN A 109 5.09 -6.53 -2.65
CA GLN A 109 4.61 -7.91 -2.79
C GLN A 109 3.62 -8.27 -1.67
N LEU A 110 3.91 -7.91 -0.42
CA LEU A 110 3.00 -8.13 0.72
C LEU A 110 1.67 -7.39 0.55
N PHE A 111 1.69 -6.15 0.06
CA PHE A 111 0.47 -5.36 -0.19
C PHE A 111 -0.32 -5.84 -1.43
N ARG A 112 0.33 -6.46 -2.42
CA ARG A 112 -0.35 -7.07 -3.57
C ARG A 112 -1.25 -8.24 -3.13
N CYS A 113 -0.88 -8.96 -2.07
CA CYS A 113 -1.70 -10.05 -1.53
C CYS A 113 -2.96 -9.58 -0.76
N GLN A 114 -2.97 -8.38 -0.18
CA GLN A 114 -4.15 -7.89 0.56
C GLN A 114 -5.27 -7.33 -0.33
N LEU A 115 -4.99 -6.99 -1.59
CA LEU A 115 -6.02 -6.69 -2.61
C LEU A 115 -6.39 -7.94 -3.46
N GLY A 116 -5.84 -9.11 -3.11
CA GLY A 116 -5.88 -10.33 -3.91
C GLY A 116 -7.02 -11.30 -3.60
N THR A 117 -8.00 -10.98 -2.74
CA THR A 117 -9.22 -11.79 -2.62
C THR A 117 -10.32 -11.30 -3.57
N PHE A 118 -9.98 -11.23 -4.86
CA PHE A 118 -10.96 -11.33 -5.94
C PHE A 118 -10.27 -11.93 -7.16
N LEU A 119 -9.82 -13.18 -7.03
CA LEU A 119 -9.68 -14.03 -8.22
C LEU A 119 -11.10 -14.23 -8.77
N PRO A 120 -11.43 -13.79 -9.99
CA PRO A 120 -12.70 -14.18 -10.59
C PRO A 120 -12.70 -15.70 -10.71
N LYS A 121 -13.74 -16.35 -10.15
CA LYS A 121 -13.97 -17.78 -10.32
C LYS A 121 -13.82 -18.11 -11.81
N ARG A 122 -12.79 -18.88 -12.17
CA ARG A 122 -12.75 -19.53 -13.48
C ARG A 122 -14.00 -20.42 -13.55
N GLN A 123 -14.98 -20.05 -14.36
CA GLN A 123 -16.06 -20.96 -14.70
C GLN A 123 -15.44 -22.20 -15.36
N PRO A 124 -15.86 -23.42 -14.97
CA PRO A 124 -15.40 -24.62 -15.67
C PRO A 124 -15.88 -24.52 -17.12
N ARG A 125 -14.95 -24.72 -18.06
CA ARG A 125 -15.25 -24.81 -19.50
C ARG A 125 -16.31 -25.88 -19.69
N GLN A 126 -17.51 -25.49 -20.11
CA GLN A 126 -18.48 -26.46 -20.60
C GLN A 126 -17.87 -27.13 -21.83
N HIS A 127 -17.74 -28.46 -21.76
CA HIS A 127 -17.37 -29.30 -22.88
C HIS A 127 -18.33 -29.02 -24.04
N ARG A 128 -17.85 -28.30 -25.07
CA ARG A 128 -18.51 -28.34 -26.38
C ARG A 128 -18.19 -29.70 -26.99
N ARG A 129 -19.23 -30.50 -27.24
CA ARG A 129 -19.17 -31.73 -28.04
C ARG A 129 -18.49 -31.44 -29.38
N PRO A 130 -17.68 -32.38 -29.92
CA PRO A 130 -17.24 -32.29 -31.30
C PRO A 130 -18.44 -32.55 -32.24
N PRO A 131 -18.50 -31.91 -33.42
CA PRO A 131 -19.48 -32.28 -34.43
C PRO A 131 -19.10 -33.61 -35.08
N SER A 132 -20.11 -34.43 -35.37
CA SER A 132 -20.03 -35.72 -36.05
C SER A 132 -19.54 -35.59 -37.50
N PRO A 133 -18.90 -36.63 -38.08
CA PRO A 133 -18.48 -36.62 -39.47
C PRO A 133 -19.63 -37.07 -40.37
N THR A 134 -19.98 -36.27 -41.37
CA THR A 134 -20.83 -36.73 -42.49
C THR A 134 -20.07 -36.58 -43.80
N LEU A 135 -20.12 -37.65 -44.58
CA LEU A 135 -19.30 -38.01 -45.73
C LEU A 135 -19.96 -37.58 -47.06
N ALA A 136 -19.12 -37.23 -48.05
CA ALA A 136 -19.35 -37.26 -49.52
C ALA A 136 -20.41 -36.29 -50.13
N ALA A 137 -20.33 -35.80 -51.37
CA ALA A 137 -19.64 -36.23 -52.59
C ALA A 137 -19.47 -35.07 -53.60
N ALA A 138 -18.61 -35.30 -54.60
CA ALA A 138 -18.20 -34.45 -55.72
C ALA A 138 -19.30 -34.08 -56.74
N VAL A 139 -19.10 -33.03 -57.56
CA VAL A 139 -19.10 -33.08 -59.06
C VAL A 139 -18.29 -31.89 -59.62
N ALA A 140 -17.54 -32.14 -60.69
CA ALA A 140 -16.76 -31.22 -61.51
C ALA A 140 -17.60 -30.31 -62.44
N GLY A 141 -16.99 -29.27 -63.00
CA GLY A 141 -17.54 -28.48 -64.11
C GLY A 141 -16.59 -27.40 -64.60
N ASP A 142 -15.93 -27.67 -65.74
CA ASP A 142 -15.07 -26.78 -66.53
C ASP A 142 -15.80 -25.53 -67.05
N GLY A 143 -15.05 -24.44 -67.28
CA GLY A 143 -15.56 -23.23 -67.91
C GLY A 143 -14.47 -22.19 -68.18
N ASP A 144 -13.86 -22.32 -69.36
CA ASP A 144 -12.78 -21.51 -69.94
C ASP A 144 -13.26 -20.18 -70.55
N ALA A 145 -12.32 -19.30 -70.91
CA ALA A 145 -12.39 -17.97 -71.58
C ALA A 145 -12.14 -16.76 -70.65
N GLY A 146 -11.24 -15.81 -70.91
CA GLY A 146 -10.33 -15.58 -72.04
C GLY A 146 -9.72 -14.17 -71.91
N CYS A 147 -8.44 -14.06 -72.30
CA CYS A 147 -7.67 -12.91 -72.81
C CYS A 147 -8.01 -11.45 -72.39
N TYR A 148 -7.04 -10.73 -71.79
CA TYR A 148 -6.40 -9.55 -72.41
C TYR A 148 -5.20 -9.01 -71.59
N ASN A 149 -4.04 -8.90 -72.23
CA ASN A 149 -2.91 -8.03 -71.85
C ASN A 149 -2.29 -7.57 -73.19
N PRO A 150 -1.94 -6.29 -73.39
CA PRO A 150 -0.51 -5.95 -73.27
C PRO A 150 -0.16 -4.48 -72.88
N ARG A 151 0.88 -4.36 -72.05
CA ARG A 151 2.12 -3.52 -72.16
C ARG A 151 2.09 -1.98 -72.26
N GLY A 152 3.08 -1.39 -71.57
CA GLY A 152 3.78 -0.12 -71.86
C GLY A 152 3.58 0.91 -70.75
N VAL A 153 4.58 1.49 -70.07
CA VAL A 153 6.01 1.77 -70.36
C VAL A 153 6.76 1.75 -69.02
#